data_AF-A0A8T7L5K7-F1
#
_entry.id   AF-A0A8T7L5K7-F1
#
_cell.length_a   1.000
_cell.length_b   1.000
_cell.length_c   1.000
_cell.angle_alpha   90.00
_cell.angle_beta   90.00
_cell.angle_gamma   90.00
#
_symmetry.space_group_name_H-M   'P 1'
#
loop_
_entity.id
_entity.type
_entity.pdbx_description
1 polymer ?
#
loop_
_entity_poly.entity_id
_entity_poly.type
_entity_poly.pdbx_seq_one_letter_code
_entity_poly.pdbx_strand_id
1 'polypeptide(L)' 'MFMVHVWQADGRFTPLPQPCIDVGVERERNLMVLQGVGSVFETDVFAWIVQEIRSPASARNTFKVFRSS' A
#
# COMPACT_ATOMS: atom_id res chain seq x y z
N MET A 1 8.59 -1.81 -16.28
CA MET A 1 9.63 -2.82 -16.55
C MET A 1 9.40 -3.42 -17.92
N PHE A 2 10.44 -3.54 -18.74
CA PHE A 2 10.37 -4.34 -19.96
C PHE A 2 10.71 -5.79 -19.60
N MET A 3 9.71 -6.66 -19.62
CA MET A 3 9.87 -8.07 -19.27
C MET A 3 10.20 -8.85 -20.54
N VAL A 4 11.49 -9.13 -20.71
CA VAL A 4 12.05 -9.75 -21.93
C VAL A 4 12.76 -11.08 -21.66
N HIS A 5 13.12 -11.35 -20.40
CA HIS A 5 13.82 -12.57 -19.99
C HIS A 5 13.20 -13.14 -18.72
N VAL A 6 13.27 -14.47 -18.57
CA VAL A 6 12.91 -15.19 -17.35
C VAL A 6 14.18 -15.68 -16.66
N TRP A 7 14.21 -15.56 -15.33
CA TRP A 7 15.27 -16.12 -14.50
C TRP A 7 14.98 -17.59 -14.22
N GLN A 8 15.97 -18.45 -14.49
CA GLN A 8 15.88 -19.88 -14.22
C GLN A 8 16.55 -20.24 -12.89
N ALA A 9 16.18 -21.40 -12.33
CA ALA A 9 16.69 -21.88 -11.04
C ALA A 9 18.21 -22.15 -11.05
N ASP A 10 18.80 -22.34 -12.22
CA ASP A 10 20.26 -22.49 -12.43
C ASP A 10 20.99 -21.14 -12.49
N GLY A 11 20.27 -20.02 -12.37
CA GLY A 11 20.82 -18.67 -12.40
C GLY A 11 20.89 -18.04 -13.78
N ARG A 12 20.53 -18.74 -14.86
CA ARG A 12 20.55 -18.19 -16.23
C ARG A 12 19.33 -17.33 -16.52
N PHE A 13 19.51 -16.36 -17.42
CA PHE A 13 18.41 -15.58 -18.01
C PHE A 13 18.15 -16.05 -19.44
N THR A 14 16.93 -16.52 -19.71
CA THR A 14 16.51 -16.97 -21.05
C THR A 14 15.45 -16.05 -21.63
N PRO A 15 15.46 -15.78 -22.94
CA PRO A 15 14.50 -14.87 -23.57
C PRO A 15 13.07 -15.42 -23.45
N LEU A 16 12.11 -14.52 -23.23
CA LEU A 16 10.70 -14.88 -23.17
C LEU A 16 10.15 -15.12 -24.58
N PRO A 17 9.28 -16.13 -24.77
CA PRO A 17 8.61 -16.36 -26.06
C PRO A 17 7.76 -15.16 -26.52
N GLN A 18 7.20 -14.42 -25.56
CA GLN A 18 6.44 -13.21 -25.80
C GLN A 18 6.89 -12.13 -24.81
N PRO A 19 7.59 -11.07 -25.27
CA PRO A 19 7.97 -9.97 -24.40
C PRO A 19 6.74 -9.12 -24.04
N CYS A 20 6.72 -8.59 -22.83
CA CYS A 20 5.65 -7.71 -22.36
C CYS A 20 6.19 -6.53 -21.56
N ILE A 21 5.33 -5.54 -21.32
CA ILE A 21 5.64 -4.38 -20.50
C ILE A 21 4.81 -4.49 -19.22
N ASP A 22 5.49 -4.51 -18.09
CA ASP A 22 4.87 -4.50 -16.77
C ASP A 22 4.97 -3.08 -16.17
N VAL A 23 3.83 -2.43 -15.94
CA VAL A 23 3.77 -1.07 -15.41
C VAL A 23 3.07 -1.09 -14.07
N GLY A 24 3.83 -0.87 -13.00
CA GLY A 24 3.29 -0.58 -11.68
C GLY A 24 3.11 0.93 -11.49
N VAL A 25 1.92 1.35 -11.08
CA VAL A 25 1.66 2.71 -10.60
C VAL A 25 1.12 2.65 -9.17
N GLU A 26 1.68 3.47 -8.29
CA GLU A 26 1.18 3.58 -6.91
C GLU A 26 -0.04 4.50 -6.87
N ARG A 27 -1.21 3.91 -6.65
CA ARG A 27 -2.48 4.64 -6.62
C ARG A 27 -2.48 5.69 -5.52
N GLU A 28 -2.00 5.32 -4.35
CA GLU A 28 -2.01 6.13 -3.14
C GLU A 28 -1.17 7.40 -3.31
N ARG A 29 0.01 7.27 -3.92
CA ARG A 29 0.88 8.42 -4.22
C ARG A 29 0.29 9.29 -5.33
N ASN A 30 -0.34 8.69 -6.33
CA ASN A 30 -1.03 9.45 -7.37
C ASN A 30 -2.20 10.25 -6.78
N LEU A 31 -2.98 9.66 -5.88
CA LEU A 31 -4.07 10.36 -5.18
C LEU A 31 -3.54 11.50 -4.31
N MET A 32 -2.42 11.30 -3.60
CA MET A 32 -1.78 12.37 -2.83
C MET A 32 -1.50 13.61 -3.70
N VAL A 33 -0.95 13.41 -4.90
CA VAL A 33 -0.69 14.49 -5.85
C VAL A 33 -1.98 15.09 -6.41
N LEU A 34 -2.94 14.26 -6.86
CA LEU A 34 -4.20 14.72 -7.45
C LEU A 34 -5.08 15.48 -6.46
N GLN A 35 -5.04 15.11 -5.18
CA GLN A 35 -5.79 15.76 -4.10
C GLN A 35 -5.01 16.92 -3.47
N GLY A 36 -3.73 17.10 -3.82
CA GLY A 36 -2.91 18.20 -3.32
C GLY A 36 -2.56 18.11 -1.83
N VAL A 37 -2.47 16.90 -1.28
CA VAL A 37 -2.13 16.67 0.14
C VAL A 37 -0.65 16.30 0.31
N GLY A 38 -0.09 16.54 1.50
CA GLY A 38 1.34 16.35 1.76
C GLY A 38 1.72 14.91 2.10
N SER A 39 0.74 14.07 2.41
CA SER A 39 0.93 12.69 2.82
C SER A 39 -0.15 11.77 2.27
N VAL A 40 0.22 10.53 1.98
CA VAL A 40 -0.73 9.46 1.60
C VAL A 40 -1.82 9.27 2.65
N PHE A 41 -1.52 9.47 3.94
CA PHE A 41 -2.47 9.30 5.04
C PHE A 41 -3.55 10.39 5.12
N GLU A 42 -3.37 11.47 4.37
CA GLU A 42 -4.32 12.58 4.27
C GLU A 42 -5.26 12.42 3.06
N THR A 43 -5.02 11.42 2.21
CA THR A 43 -5.92 11.10 1.10
C THR A 43 -7.24 10.56 1.63
N ASP A 44 -8.28 10.67 0.80
CA ASP A 44 -9.62 10.12 1.04
C ASP A 44 -9.62 8.63 1.43
N VAL A 45 -8.66 7.85 0.94
CA VAL A 45 -8.51 6.42 1.24
C VAL A 45 -8.21 6.17 2.73
N PHE A 46 -7.39 7.02 3.36
CA PHE A 46 -6.85 6.78 4.70
C PHE A 46 -7.31 7.77 5.77
N ALA A 47 -7.74 8.98 5.39
CA ALA A 47 -8.06 10.04 6.33
C ALA A 47 -9.11 9.61 7.37
N TRP A 48 -10.12 8.84 6.97
CA TRP A 48 -11.16 8.34 7.88
C TRP A 48 -10.60 7.35 8.90
N ILE A 49 -9.71 6.44 8.50
CA ILE A 49 -9.06 5.48 9.39
C ILE A 49 -8.23 6.22 10.43
N VAL A 50 -7.46 7.22 9.98
CA VAL A 50 -6.63 8.05 10.87
C VAL A 50 -7.50 8.81 11.87
N GLN A 51 -8.66 9.30 11.46
CA GLN A 51 -9.63 9.96 12.35
C GLN A 51 -10.21 8.98 13.38
N GLU A 52 -10.59 7.78 12.97
CA GLU A 52 -11.10 6.73 13.88
C GLU A 52 -10.04 6.33 14.92
N ILE A 53 -8.79 6.16 14.50
CA ILE A 53 -7.68 5.85 15.42
C ILE A 53 -7.46 7.00 16.43
N ARG A 54 -7.60 8.25 15.99
CA ARG A 54 -7.49 9.43 16.88
C ARG A 54 -8.69 9.61 17.80
N SER A 55 -9.83 8.96 17.52
CA SER A 55 -11.04 9.10 18.32
C SER A 55 -10.82 8.59 19.76
N PRO A 56 -11.21 9.35 20.79
CA PRO A 56 -11.09 8.92 22.19
C PRO A 56 -11.92 7.67 22.51
N ALA A 57 -12.90 7.31 21.68
CA ALA A 57 -13.66 6.07 21.81
C ALA A 57 -12.80 4.83 21.48
N SER A 58 -11.87 4.94 20.54
CA SER A 58 -10.92 3.87 20.19
C SER A 58 -10.01 3.53 21.39
N ALA A 59 -9.49 4.55 22.08
CA ALA A 59 -8.63 4.40 23.27
C ALA A 59 -9.33 3.71 24.46
N ARG A 60 -10.65 3.86 24.61
CA ARG A 60 -11.42 3.21 25.70
C ARG A 60 -11.58 1.70 25.51
N ASN A 61 -11.51 1.21 24.27
CA ASN A 61 -11.76 -0.20 23.99
C ASN A 61 -10.53 -1.08 24.29
N THR A 62 -9.32 -0.55 24.17
CA THR A 62 -8.07 -1.27 24.55
C THR A 62 -7.98 -1.50 26.05
N PHE A 63 -8.41 -0.53 26.87
CA PHE A 63 -8.32 -0.65 28.34
C PHE A 63 -9.36 -1.61 28.95
N LYS A 64 -10.50 -1.84 28.27
CA LYS A 64 -11.52 -2.79 28.73
C LYS A 64 -11.09 -4.26 28.59
N VAL A 65 -10.26 -4.58 27.59
CA VAL A 65 -9.73 -5.95 27.40
C VAL A 65 -8.78 -6.36 28.53
N PHE A 66 -8.07 -5.40 29.13
CA PHE A 66 -7.06 -5.67 30.18
C PHE A 66 -7.60 -5.71 31.62
N ARG A 67 -8.92 -5.51 31.82
CA ARG A 67 -9.54 -5.42 33.15
C ARG A 67 -10.68 -6.40 33.43
N SER A 68 -10.88 -7.41 32.57
CA SER A 68 -11.73 -8.57 32.88
C SER A 68 -10.88 -9.83 33.04
N SER A 69 -10.20 -9.93 34.18
CA SER A 69 -9.70 -11.16 34.81
C SER A 69 -9.51 -10.89 36.29
#